data_AF-A0A928HLS0-F1
#
_entry.id   AF-A0A928HLS0-F1
#
_cell.length_a   1.000
_cell.length_b   1.000
_cell.length_c   1.000
_cell.angle_alpha   90.00
_cell.angle_beta   90.00
_cell.angle_gamma   90.00
#
_symmetry.space_group_name_H-M   'P 1'
#
loop_
_entity.id
_entity.type
_entity.pdbx_description
1 polymer ?
#
loop_
_entity_poly.entity_id
_entity_poly.type
_entity_poly.pdbx_seq_one_letter_code
_entity_poly.pdbx_strand_id
1 'polypeptide(L)'
;SMGDALSEMTGVPVAFSSVGWGGTSINWWDPDSDNESNVGRGFDRLQAAIENLDGNFTAILWHQGEADFNMAKETYQAGLEELILASREVAGWDVPWEIALVSWRPQDGAHENIREAQLSLTEEMANVYLGPDSDALLGLLRGQNSGNGIHFSVDGLQTLGQLWAAEVYGDILGVPEPSTWVLFVGTFFGLGLLQVRKRKTTKA
;
A
#
# COMPACT_ATOMS: atom_id res chain seq x y z
N SER A 1 9.39 -8.94 13.08
CA SER A 1 9.01 -7.72 12.34
C SER A 1 8.11 -8.11 11.17
N MET A 2 7.52 -7.17 10.42
CA MET A 2 6.76 -7.50 9.21
C MET A 2 7.59 -8.35 8.23
N GLY A 3 8.85 -7.98 7.99
CA GLY A 3 9.74 -8.72 7.10
C GLY A 3 9.99 -10.16 7.54
N ASP A 4 10.22 -10.38 8.84
CA ASP A 4 10.41 -11.74 9.37
C ASP A 4 9.15 -12.60 9.17
N ALA A 5 7.97 -12.02 9.46
CA ALA A 5 6.69 -12.71 9.31
C ALA A 5 6.42 -13.06 7.84
N LEU A 6 6.60 -12.11 6.92
CA LEU A 6 6.42 -12.37 5.49
C LEU A 6 7.44 -13.39 4.96
N SER A 7 8.70 -13.32 5.37
CA SER A 7 9.71 -14.32 4.97
C SER A 7 9.39 -15.72 5.48
N GLU A 8 8.84 -15.84 6.69
CA GLU A 8 8.36 -17.11 7.22
C GLU A 8 7.16 -17.65 6.43
N MET A 9 6.17 -16.80 6.14
CA MET A 9 4.95 -17.18 5.41
C MET A 9 5.20 -17.55 3.94
N THR A 10 6.12 -16.84 3.27
CA THR A 10 6.41 -17.02 1.84
C THR A 10 7.55 -18.01 1.56
N GLY A 11 8.41 -18.27 2.55
CA GLY A 11 9.61 -19.08 2.39
C GLY A 11 10.70 -18.42 1.52
N VAL A 12 10.60 -17.13 1.21
CA VAL A 12 11.60 -16.37 0.44
C VAL A 12 12.02 -15.08 1.16
N PRO A 13 13.22 -14.54 0.87
CA PRO A 13 13.63 -13.24 1.41
C PRO A 13 12.69 -12.11 0.95
N VAL A 14 12.34 -11.22 1.88
CA VAL A 14 11.52 -10.04 1.64
C VAL A 14 12.37 -8.78 1.84
N ALA A 15 12.23 -7.80 0.95
CA ALA A 15 12.92 -6.53 1.02
C ALA A 15 11.92 -5.36 1.01
N PHE A 16 12.28 -4.28 1.69
CA PHE A 16 11.48 -3.04 1.75
C PHE A 16 12.31 -1.86 1.29
N SER A 17 11.72 -1.00 0.46
CA SER A 17 12.25 0.33 0.15
C SER A 17 11.44 1.38 0.92
N SER A 18 12.05 1.96 1.96
CA SER A 18 11.35 2.91 2.84
C SER A 18 11.38 4.33 2.28
N VAL A 19 10.23 4.83 1.83
CA VAL A 19 10.08 6.18 1.25
C VAL A 19 9.41 7.20 2.18
N GLY A 20 8.76 6.74 3.25
CA GLY A 20 7.95 7.57 4.15
C GLY A 20 8.68 8.76 4.76
N TRP A 21 7.90 9.82 5.05
CA TRP A 21 8.38 11.04 5.70
C TRP A 21 7.37 11.53 6.75
N GLY A 22 7.85 11.77 7.96
CA GLY A 22 7.01 12.10 9.11
C GLY A 22 6.35 13.48 9.01
N GLY A 23 5.08 13.58 9.41
CA GLY A 23 4.34 14.85 9.49
C GLY A 23 3.89 15.39 8.13
N THR A 24 3.80 14.55 7.11
CA THR A 24 3.37 14.95 5.76
C THR A 24 1.87 14.77 5.60
N SER A 25 1.24 15.74 4.93
CA SER A 25 -0.13 15.68 4.40
C SER A 25 -0.10 15.01 3.02
N ILE A 26 -1.24 14.50 2.55
CA ILE A 26 -1.39 13.98 1.18
C ILE A 26 -0.91 14.98 0.11
N ASN A 27 -1.07 16.29 0.33
CA ASN A 27 -0.57 17.32 -0.59
C ASN A 27 0.96 17.29 -0.76
N TRP A 28 1.69 16.79 0.24
CA TRP A 28 3.16 16.63 0.14
C TRP A 28 3.57 15.56 -0.87
N TRP A 29 2.61 14.72 -1.27
CA TRP A 29 2.76 13.60 -2.21
C TRP A 29 2.07 13.88 -3.56
N ASP A 30 1.65 15.12 -3.80
CA ASP A 30 1.04 15.57 -5.05
C ASP A 30 2.03 15.43 -6.24
N PRO A 31 1.73 14.59 -7.25
CA PRO A 31 2.62 14.38 -8.40
C PRO A 31 2.67 15.57 -9.36
N ASP A 32 1.66 16.44 -9.36
CA ASP A 32 1.54 17.61 -10.24
C ASP A 32 2.14 18.88 -9.63
N SER A 33 2.69 18.79 -8.42
CA SER A 33 3.33 19.92 -7.74
C SER A 33 4.62 20.36 -8.43
N ASP A 34 4.79 21.67 -8.55
CA ASP A 34 6.03 22.32 -9.00
C ASP A 34 7.17 22.29 -7.96
N ASN A 35 7.01 21.51 -6.88
CA ASN A 35 7.94 21.40 -5.77
C ASN A 35 8.18 22.71 -4.98
N GLU A 36 7.34 23.74 -5.17
CA GLU A 36 7.37 24.93 -4.34
C GLU A 36 6.93 24.58 -2.90
N SER A 37 7.60 25.16 -1.90
CA SER A 37 7.24 25.00 -0.47
C SER A 37 7.24 23.56 0.08
N ASN A 38 7.98 22.63 -0.56
CA ASN A 38 8.03 21.19 -0.25
C ASN A 38 6.80 20.37 -0.64
N VAL A 39 5.80 20.94 -1.31
CA VAL A 39 4.72 20.17 -1.94
C VAL A 39 5.36 19.23 -2.99
N GLY A 40 4.82 18.03 -3.25
CA GLY A 40 5.34 17.07 -4.25
C GLY A 40 6.63 16.30 -3.92
N ARG A 41 7.40 16.72 -2.91
CA ARG A 41 8.65 16.02 -2.53
C ARG A 41 8.45 14.56 -2.10
N GLY A 42 7.25 14.19 -1.66
CA GLY A 42 6.89 12.82 -1.37
C GLY A 42 6.85 11.98 -2.64
N PHE A 43 6.24 12.53 -3.69
CA PHE A 43 6.15 11.85 -4.97
C PHE A 43 7.54 11.65 -5.59
N ASP A 44 8.41 12.66 -5.58
CA ASP A 44 9.81 12.53 -6.06
C ASP A 44 10.54 11.35 -5.40
N ARG A 45 10.32 11.13 -4.10
CA ARG A 45 10.92 10.02 -3.35
C ARG A 45 10.34 8.67 -3.75
N LEU A 46 9.03 8.61 -3.95
CA LEU A 46 8.34 7.41 -4.43
C LEU A 46 8.81 7.06 -5.84
N GLN A 47 8.83 8.03 -6.75
CA GLN A 47 9.33 7.88 -8.11
C GLN A 47 10.76 7.36 -8.12
N ALA A 48 11.67 8.00 -7.37
CA ALA A 48 13.06 7.55 -7.28
C ALA A 48 13.17 6.11 -6.75
N ALA A 49 12.32 5.69 -5.81
CA ALA A 49 12.32 4.31 -5.33
C ALA A 49 11.84 3.32 -6.40
N ILE A 50 10.79 3.65 -7.14
CA ILE A 50 10.26 2.84 -8.24
C ILE A 50 11.31 2.68 -9.34
N GLU A 51 11.96 3.78 -9.74
CA GLU A 51 13.03 3.79 -10.75
C GLU A 51 14.25 2.98 -10.30
N ASN A 52 14.67 3.11 -9.04
CA ASN A 52 15.80 2.33 -8.50
C ASN A 52 15.53 0.83 -8.42
N LEU A 53 14.27 0.43 -8.32
CA LEU A 53 13.86 -0.98 -8.37
C LEU A 53 13.65 -1.47 -9.81
N ASP A 54 13.81 -0.60 -10.82
CA ASP A 54 13.56 -0.89 -12.24
C ASP A 54 12.15 -1.49 -12.44
N GLY A 55 11.17 -0.99 -11.68
CA GLY A 55 9.80 -1.52 -11.67
C GLY A 55 9.64 -2.94 -11.08
N ASN A 56 10.71 -3.58 -10.61
CA ASN A 56 10.71 -4.95 -10.09
C ASN A 56 10.39 -4.99 -8.59
N PHE A 57 9.13 -4.72 -8.25
CA PHE A 57 8.62 -4.81 -6.88
C PHE A 57 7.19 -5.38 -6.90
N THR A 58 6.65 -5.71 -5.73
CA THR A 58 5.37 -6.43 -5.67
C THR A 58 4.19 -5.53 -5.35
N ALA A 59 4.37 -4.55 -4.47
CA ALA A 59 3.30 -3.66 -4.04
C ALA A 59 3.85 -2.37 -3.42
N ILE A 60 2.98 -1.37 -3.31
CA ILE A 60 3.19 -0.17 -2.50
C ILE A 60 2.28 -0.24 -1.27
N LEU A 61 2.87 -0.04 -0.09
CA LEU A 61 2.16 -0.04 1.19
C LEU A 61 2.01 1.40 1.68
N TRP A 62 0.77 1.85 1.83
CA TRP A 62 0.45 3.21 2.25
C TRP A 62 0.03 3.26 3.71
N HIS A 63 0.76 4.05 4.50
CA HIS A 63 0.44 4.31 5.90
C HIS A 63 0.61 5.81 6.22
N GLN A 64 -0.41 6.59 5.89
CA GLN A 64 -0.45 8.02 6.14
C GLN A 64 -1.92 8.46 6.23
N GLY A 65 -2.16 9.49 7.02
CA GLY A 65 -3.43 10.23 7.04
C GLY A 65 -3.62 11.10 8.28
N GLU A 66 -2.78 10.93 9.32
CA GLU A 66 -2.92 11.66 10.59
C GLU A 66 -2.75 13.18 10.45
N ALA A 67 -1.98 13.64 9.45
CA ALA A 67 -1.77 15.05 9.17
C ALA A 67 -2.96 15.71 8.45
N ASP A 68 -3.85 14.91 7.86
CA ASP A 68 -4.98 15.35 7.05
C ASP A 68 -6.30 15.31 7.80
N PHE A 69 -6.28 15.12 9.12
CA PHE A 69 -7.47 15.02 9.98
C PHE A 69 -8.60 16.05 9.72
N ASN A 70 -8.25 17.28 9.32
CA ASN A 70 -9.20 18.37 9.01
C ASN A 70 -9.59 18.46 7.51
N MET A 71 -9.09 17.57 6.67
CA MET A 71 -9.32 17.57 5.22
C MET A 71 -10.67 16.94 4.89
N ALA A 72 -11.38 17.46 3.89
CA ALA A 72 -12.58 16.81 3.40
C ALA A 72 -12.26 15.42 2.81
N LYS A 73 -13.17 14.46 2.97
CA LYS A 73 -13.03 13.10 2.44
C LYS A 73 -12.64 13.12 0.96
N GLU A 74 -13.38 13.90 0.15
CA GLU A 74 -13.21 13.96 -1.29
C GLU A 74 -11.84 14.54 -1.69
N THR A 75 -11.30 15.47 -0.90
CA THR A 75 -9.97 16.05 -1.15
C THR A 75 -8.87 15.03 -0.87
N TYR A 76 -8.96 14.31 0.26
CA TYR A 76 -7.97 13.28 0.57
C TYR A 76 -8.04 12.12 -0.42
N GLN A 77 -9.26 11.67 -0.74
CA GLN A 77 -9.52 10.62 -1.72
C GLN A 77 -8.90 10.96 -3.08
N ALA A 78 -9.18 12.16 -3.61
CA ALA A 78 -8.66 12.58 -4.91
C ALA A 78 -7.12 12.65 -4.92
N GLY A 79 -6.49 13.19 -3.87
CA GLY A 79 -5.03 13.25 -3.79
C GLY A 79 -4.37 11.87 -3.71
N LEU A 80 -4.97 10.92 -2.98
CA LEU A 80 -4.45 9.56 -2.91
C LEU A 80 -4.72 8.76 -4.21
N GLU A 81 -5.86 8.95 -4.86
CA GLU A 81 -6.13 8.40 -6.19
C GLU A 81 -5.09 8.87 -7.20
N GLU A 82 -4.81 10.17 -7.24
CA GLU A 82 -3.82 10.77 -8.14
C GLU A 82 -2.41 10.22 -7.90
N LEU A 83 -2.00 10.11 -6.63
CA LEU A 83 -0.74 9.49 -6.23
C LEU A 83 -0.64 8.02 -6.71
N ILE A 84 -1.70 7.23 -6.56
CA ILE A 84 -1.76 5.84 -7.02
C ILE A 84 -1.56 5.78 -8.53
N LEU A 85 -2.34 6.58 -9.29
CA LEU A 85 -2.29 6.60 -10.74
C LEU A 85 -0.91 7.04 -11.27
N ALA A 86 -0.35 8.11 -10.72
CA ALA A 86 0.96 8.61 -11.10
C ALA A 86 2.08 7.60 -10.79
N SER A 87 2.02 6.90 -9.65
CA SER A 87 3.00 5.86 -9.33
C SER A 87 2.96 4.67 -10.31
N ARG A 88 1.77 4.29 -10.79
CA ARG A 88 1.57 3.23 -11.78
C ARG A 88 2.10 3.65 -13.15
N GLU A 89 1.93 4.92 -13.52
CA GLU A 89 2.53 5.47 -14.73
C GLU A 89 4.06 5.39 -14.70
N VAL A 90 4.68 5.83 -13.61
CA VAL A 90 6.14 5.72 -13.41
C VAL A 90 6.60 4.26 -13.46
N ALA A 91 5.87 3.35 -12.81
CA ALA A 91 6.22 1.93 -12.80
C ALA A 91 6.03 1.26 -14.17
N GLY A 92 5.11 1.76 -15.01
CA GLY A 92 4.77 1.18 -16.29
C GLY A 92 3.88 -0.07 -16.20
N TRP A 93 3.28 -0.35 -15.05
CA TRP A 93 2.34 -1.45 -14.83
C TRP A 93 1.34 -1.15 -13.70
N ASP A 94 0.28 -1.95 -13.62
CA ASP A 94 -0.79 -1.79 -12.64
C ASP A 94 -0.38 -2.35 -11.27
N VAL A 95 0.45 -1.57 -10.57
CA VAL A 95 1.02 -1.87 -9.25
C VAL A 95 -0.08 -2.05 -8.20
N PRO A 96 -0.08 -3.17 -7.43
CA PRO A 96 -0.89 -3.33 -6.23
C PRO A 96 -0.57 -2.26 -5.18
N TRP A 97 -1.60 -1.59 -4.70
CA TRP A 97 -1.53 -0.72 -3.52
C TRP A 97 -2.28 -1.35 -2.37
N GLU A 98 -1.76 -1.21 -1.16
CA GLU A 98 -2.45 -1.60 0.05
C GLU A 98 -2.48 -0.42 1.02
N ILE A 99 -3.70 -0.02 1.42
CA ILE A 99 -3.97 1.24 2.12
C ILE A 99 -4.43 0.93 3.54
N ALA A 100 -3.59 1.25 4.54
CA ALA A 100 -4.00 1.13 5.94
C ALA A 100 -5.04 2.20 6.32
N LEU A 101 -5.88 1.89 7.32
CA LEU A 101 -6.70 2.91 7.96
C LEU A 101 -5.85 3.66 8.98
N VAL A 102 -5.59 4.92 8.66
CA VAL A 102 -4.63 5.76 9.37
C VAL A 102 -5.18 7.17 9.45
N SER A 103 -5.65 7.53 10.64
CA SER A 103 -6.21 8.87 10.89
C SER A 103 -6.07 9.31 12.35
N TRP A 104 -5.76 8.37 13.26
CA TRP A 104 -5.85 8.57 14.69
C TRP A 104 -4.95 9.69 15.20
N ARG A 105 -5.51 10.51 16.08
CA ARG A 105 -4.76 11.48 16.87
C ARG A 105 -5.13 11.41 18.35
N PRO A 106 -4.19 11.75 19.25
CA PRO A 106 -4.44 11.65 20.68
C PRO A 106 -5.48 12.65 21.19
N GLN A 107 -5.70 13.77 20.48
CA GLN A 107 -6.62 14.81 20.91
C GLN A 107 -8.09 14.47 20.67
N ASP A 108 -8.39 13.78 19.57
CA ASP A 108 -9.75 13.61 19.07
C ASP A 108 -10.06 12.21 18.51
N GLY A 109 -9.10 11.29 18.52
CA GLY A 109 -9.30 9.91 18.07
C GLY A 109 -9.18 9.78 16.56
N ALA A 110 -9.92 8.81 16.00
CA ALA A 110 -9.94 8.53 14.58
C ALA A 110 -10.83 9.52 13.83
N HIS A 111 -10.49 9.81 12.56
CA HIS A 111 -11.17 10.80 11.72
C HIS A 111 -11.86 10.10 10.55
N GLU A 112 -13.19 9.96 10.64
CA GLU A 112 -13.99 9.20 9.68
C GLU A 112 -13.88 9.72 8.24
N ASN A 113 -13.74 11.04 8.05
CA ASN A 113 -13.48 11.62 6.73
C ASN A 113 -12.26 11.03 6.04
N ILE A 114 -11.20 10.73 6.79
CA ILE A 114 -9.97 10.13 6.24
C ILE A 114 -10.11 8.62 6.08
N ARG A 115 -10.72 7.96 7.06
CA ARG A 115 -10.98 6.51 6.99
C ARG A 115 -11.90 6.15 5.83
N GLU A 116 -12.99 6.88 5.65
CA GLU A 116 -13.93 6.68 4.54
C GLU A 116 -13.27 6.95 3.18
N ALA A 117 -12.33 7.90 3.10
CA ALA A 117 -11.56 8.16 1.88
C ALA A 117 -10.57 7.04 1.57
N GLN A 118 -9.89 6.49 2.59
CA GLN A 118 -9.01 5.34 2.46
C GLN A 118 -9.79 4.09 2.02
N LEU A 119 -10.93 3.82 2.67
CA LEU A 119 -11.80 2.69 2.34
C LEU A 119 -12.38 2.79 0.94
N SER A 120 -12.88 3.96 0.53
CA SER A 120 -13.55 4.09 -0.77
C SER A 120 -12.63 3.74 -1.94
N LEU A 121 -11.34 4.06 -1.85
CA LEU A 121 -10.37 3.70 -2.91
C LEU A 121 -10.20 2.18 -3.06
N THR A 122 -10.31 1.41 -1.97
CA THR A 122 -10.26 -0.07 -2.02
C THR A 122 -11.50 -0.68 -2.69
N GLU A 123 -12.61 0.07 -2.72
CA GLU A 123 -13.87 -0.35 -3.35
C GLU A 123 -13.97 0.13 -4.80
N GLU A 124 -13.41 1.30 -5.09
CA GLU A 124 -13.55 2.01 -6.37
C GLU A 124 -12.42 1.71 -7.36
N MET A 125 -11.22 1.36 -6.89
CA MET A 125 -10.05 1.13 -7.74
C MET A 125 -9.63 -0.34 -7.82
N ALA A 126 -9.27 -0.79 -9.01
CA ALA A 126 -8.68 -2.10 -9.20
C ALA A 126 -7.25 -2.15 -8.61
N ASN A 127 -6.87 -3.34 -8.11
CA ASN A 127 -5.56 -3.59 -7.49
C ASN A 127 -5.22 -2.61 -6.35
N VAL A 128 -6.25 -2.19 -5.60
CA VAL A 128 -6.12 -1.43 -4.36
C VAL A 128 -6.79 -2.24 -3.26
N TYR A 129 -6.03 -2.57 -2.22
CA TYR A 129 -6.43 -3.48 -1.15
C TYR A 129 -6.45 -2.77 0.19
N LEU A 130 -7.26 -3.28 1.11
CA LEU A 130 -7.35 -2.75 2.46
C LEU A 130 -6.22 -3.29 3.31
N GLY A 131 -5.36 -2.40 3.78
CA GLY A 131 -4.34 -2.71 4.78
C GLY A 131 -4.90 -2.66 6.20
N PRO A 132 -4.01 -2.76 7.21
CA PRO A 132 -4.43 -2.87 8.60
C PRO A 132 -5.10 -1.60 9.14
N ASP A 133 -6.07 -1.77 10.05
CA ASP A 133 -6.65 -0.66 10.82
C ASP A 133 -5.71 -0.26 11.97
N SER A 134 -4.86 0.73 11.70
CA SER A 134 -3.88 1.21 12.68
C SER A 134 -4.52 2.09 13.77
N ASP A 135 -5.68 2.67 13.50
CA ASP A 135 -6.42 3.51 14.46
C ASP A 135 -6.94 2.69 15.63
N ALA A 136 -7.18 1.39 15.42
CA ALA A 136 -7.59 0.44 16.46
C ALA A 136 -6.46 0.13 17.48
N LEU A 137 -5.20 0.44 17.17
CA LEU A 137 -4.08 0.21 18.07
C LEU A 137 -3.98 1.35 19.10
N LEU A 138 -4.47 1.10 20.31
CA LEU A 138 -4.61 2.09 21.38
C LEU A 138 -3.86 1.71 22.66
N GLY A 139 -3.83 2.63 23.64
CA GLY A 139 -3.28 2.36 24.97
C GLY A 139 -1.79 2.09 24.95
N LEU A 140 -1.36 0.94 25.47
CA LEU A 140 0.06 0.56 25.54
C LEU A 140 0.72 0.36 24.16
N LEU A 141 -0.08 0.24 23.11
CA LEU A 141 0.41 0.15 21.73
C LEU A 141 0.76 1.52 21.14
N ARG A 142 0.44 2.62 21.84
CA ARG A 142 0.79 3.99 21.47
C ARG A 142 1.85 4.52 22.43
N GLY A 143 2.90 5.13 21.89
CA GLY A 143 4.06 5.62 22.62
C GLY A 143 3.75 6.91 23.38
N GLN A 144 3.49 6.80 24.68
CA GLN A 144 3.13 7.96 25.51
C GLN A 144 4.25 9.00 25.64
N ASN A 145 5.51 8.58 25.49
CA ASN A 145 6.69 9.45 25.54
C ASN A 145 7.15 9.94 24.15
N SER A 146 6.50 9.51 23.07
CA SER A 146 6.84 9.86 21.69
C SER A 146 5.63 10.46 20.98
N GLY A 147 5.68 11.77 20.70
CA GLY A 147 4.60 12.46 19.97
C GLY A 147 3.26 12.47 20.70
N ASN A 148 3.26 12.48 22.05
CA ASN A 148 2.06 12.52 22.89
C ASN A 148 1.02 11.43 22.57
N GLY A 149 1.49 10.23 22.22
CA GLY A 149 0.65 9.11 21.87
C GLY A 149 0.33 8.99 20.39
N ILE A 150 0.66 9.96 19.52
CA ILE A 150 0.41 9.84 18.07
C ILE A 150 1.18 8.68 17.43
N HIS A 151 2.41 8.43 17.89
CA HIS A 151 3.26 7.36 17.37
C HIS A 151 3.06 6.05 18.13
N PHE A 152 3.36 4.94 17.48
CA PHE A 152 3.31 3.61 18.10
C PHE A 152 4.43 3.40 19.12
N SER A 153 4.16 2.60 20.15
CA SER A 153 5.20 2.06 21.03
C SER A 153 5.98 0.95 20.29
N VAL A 154 7.04 0.42 20.91
CA VAL A 154 7.75 -0.75 20.35
C VAL A 154 6.79 -1.93 20.15
N ASP A 155 5.93 -2.21 21.13
CA ASP A 155 4.92 -3.26 21.04
C ASP A 155 3.86 -2.94 19.98
N GLY A 156 3.50 -1.66 19.82
CA GLY A 156 2.63 -1.18 18.76
C GLY A 156 3.20 -1.41 17.37
N LEU A 157 4.48 -1.08 17.15
CA LEU A 157 5.17 -1.32 15.88
C LEU A 157 5.29 -2.82 15.57
N GLN A 158 5.54 -3.65 16.59
CA GLN A 158 5.54 -5.11 16.41
C GLN A 158 4.16 -5.64 16.03
N THR A 159 3.12 -5.19 16.72
CA THR A 159 1.72 -5.57 16.44
C THR A 159 1.31 -5.13 15.04
N LEU A 160 1.55 -3.87 14.70
CA LEU A 160 1.26 -3.32 13.38
C LEU A 160 2.01 -4.07 12.27
N GLY A 161 3.28 -4.45 12.51
CA GLY A 161 4.05 -5.24 11.55
C GLY A 161 3.47 -6.64 11.31
N GLN A 162 2.86 -7.27 12.32
CA GLN A 162 2.16 -8.56 12.14
C GLN A 162 0.86 -8.40 11.37
N LEU A 163 0.10 -7.33 11.63
CA LEU A 163 -1.12 -7.03 10.89
C LEU A 163 -0.82 -6.78 9.41
N TRP A 164 0.16 -5.92 9.11
CA TRP A 164 0.63 -5.72 7.74
C TRP A 164 1.08 -7.01 7.06
N ALA A 165 1.80 -7.90 7.77
CA ALA A 165 2.23 -9.16 7.18
C ALA A 165 1.03 -10.06 6.83
N ALA A 166 -0.03 -10.06 7.66
CA ALA A 166 -1.23 -10.83 7.42
C ALA A 166 -1.99 -10.32 6.18
N GLU A 167 -2.21 -9.00 6.07
CA GLU A 167 -2.93 -8.40 4.94
C GLU A 167 -2.16 -8.55 3.63
N VAL A 168 -0.87 -8.17 3.59
CA VAL A 168 -0.01 -8.33 2.39
C VAL A 168 0.08 -9.79 1.95
N TYR A 169 0.16 -10.73 2.90
CA TYR A 169 0.15 -12.15 2.54
C TYR A 169 -1.21 -12.58 2.00
N GLY A 170 -2.32 -12.16 2.62
CA GLY A 170 -3.67 -12.53 2.20
C GLY A 170 -4.01 -12.04 0.78
N ASP A 171 -3.69 -10.79 0.49
CA ASP A 171 -4.16 -10.11 -0.72
C ASP A 171 -3.19 -10.20 -1.89
N ILE A 172 -1.88 -10.23 -1.62
CA ILE A 172 -0.86 -10.02 -2.65
C ILE A 172 0.05 -11.24 -2.82
N LEU A 173 0.57 -11.81 -1.74
CA LEU A 173 1.63 -12.84 -1.82
C LEU A 173 1.13 -14.29 -1.74
N GLY A 174 0.01 -14.49 -1.06
CA GLY A 174 -0.60 -15.80 -0.78
C GLY A 174 -1.67 -16.20 -1.79
N VAL A 175 -2.05 -15.29 -2.71
CA VAL A 175 -2.96 -15.60 -3.81
C VAL A 175 -2.20 -16.48 -4.81
N PRO A 176 -2.57 -17.77 -5.00
CA PRO A 176 -1.94 -18.58 -6.01
C PRO A 176 -2.21 -17.93 -7.38
N GLU A 177 -1.14 -17.68 -8.14
CA GLU A 177 -1.20 -17.28 -9.54
C GLU A 177 -2.37 -18.01 -10.21
N PRO A 178 -3.36 -17.32 -10.81
CA PRO A 178 -4.48 -17.98 -11.44
C PRO A 178 -3.90 -18.98 -12.41
N SER A 179 -4.05 -20.27 -12.09
CA SER A 179 -3.51 -21.33 -12.93
C SER A 179 -4.04 -21.07 -14.32
N THR A 180 -3.15 -20.91 -15.29
CA THR A 180 -3.42 -20.50 -16.67
C THR A 180 -4.19 -21.56 -17.48
N TRP A 181 -5.07 -22.30 -16.82
CA TRP A 181 -6.03 -23.22 -17.39
C TRP A 181 -7.32 -22.46 -17.71
N VAL A 182 -7.38 -21.90 -18.91
CA VAL A 182 -8.67 -21.49 -19.49
C VAL A 182 -9.41 -22.77 -19.88
N LEU A 183 -10.49 -23.09 -19.16
CA LEU A 183 -11.37 -24.20 -19.52
C LEU A 183 -12.31 -23.74 -20.65
N PHE A 184 -12.01 -24.13 -21.89
CA PHE A 184 -12.97 -24.01 -22.98
C PHE A 184 -13.94 -25.19 -22.94
N VAL A 185 -15.21 -24.96 -22.60
CA VAL A 185 -16.28 -25.92 -22.88
C VAL A 185 -16.77 -25.68 -24.31
N GLY A 186 -16.07 -26.27 -25.27
CA GLY A 186 -16.52 -26.35 -26.65
C GLY A 186 -17.49 -27.51 -26.81
N THR A 187 -18.76 -27.21 -27.10
CA THR A 187 -19.72 -28.23 -27.52
C THR A 187 -19.21 -28.91 -28.79
N PHE A 188 -19.08 -30.25 -28.72
CA PHE A 188 -18.65 -31.21 -29.76
C PHE A 188 -17.12 -31.50 -29.87
N PHE A 189 -16.74 -32.59 -29.20
CA PHE A 189 -15.51 -33.42 -29.31
C PHE A 189 -14.13 -32.78 -29.08
N GLY A 190 -13.63 -32.90 -27.83
CA GLY A 190 -12.19 -32.95 -27.53
C GLY A 190 -11.77 -32.09 -26.33
N LEU A 191 -11.34 -32.72 -25.23
CA LEU A 191 -10.69 -32.03 -24.11
C LEU A 191 -9.24 -31.73 -24.50
N GLY A 192 -8.94 -30.47 -24.83
CA GLY A 192 -7.59 -30.01 -25.15
C GLY A 192 -7.07 -29.05 -24.09
N LEU A 193 -6.00 -29.42 -23.39
CA LEU A 193 -5.27 -28.53 -22.48
C LEU A 193 -4.17 -27.82 -23.29
N LEU A 194 -4.22 -26.49 -23.38
CA LEU A 194 -3.18 -25.69 -24.03
C LEU A 194 -2.48 -24.82 -22.98
N GLN A 195 -1.18 -25.01 -22.82
CA GLN A 195 -0.35 -24.20 -21.92
C GLN A 195 0.11 -22.94 -22.66
N VAL A 196 -0.39 -21.76 -22.28
CA VAL A 196 0.16 -20.48 -22.75
C VAL A 196 1.29 -20.07 -21.81
N ARG A 197 2.54 -20.23 -22.26
CA ARG A 197 3.73 -19.79 -21.52
C ARG A 197 4.04 -18.33 -21.91
N LYS A 198 3.90 -17.36 -21.01
CA LYS A 198 4.53 -16.04 -21.22
C LYS A 198 6.05 -16.25 -21.26
N ARG A 199 6.68 -15.83 -22.35
CA ARG A 199 8.15 -15.88 -22.51
C ARG A 199 8.78 -15.06 -21.39
N LYS A 200 9.63 -15.68 -20.56
CA LYS A 200 10.63 -14.92 -19.79
C LYS A 200 11.55 -14.26 -20.80
N THR A 201 11.47 -12.94 -20.93
CA THR A 201 12.51 -12.16 -21.59
C THR A 201 13.71 -12.09 -20.66
N THR A 202 14.58 -13.08 -20.71
CA THR A 202 15.98 -12.88 -20.32
C THR A 202 16.62 -12.05 -21.42
N LYS A 203 17.11 -10.85 -21.08
CA LYS A 203 18.17 -10.21 -21.87
C LYS A 203 19.48 -10.27 -21.10
N ALA A 204 20.50 -10.62 -21.87
CA ALA A 204 21.89 -10.83 -21.54
C ALA A 204 22.64 -9.51 -21.30
#